data_AF-A0A1M6ZX57-F1
#
_entry.id   AF-A0A1M6ZX57-F1
#
_cell.length_a   1.000
_cell.length_b   1.000
_cell.length_c   1.000
_cell.angle_alpha   90.00
_cell.angle_beta   90.00
_cell.angle_gamma   90.00
#
_symmetry.space_group_name_H-M   'P 1'
#
loop_
_entity.id
_entity.type
_entity.pdbx_description
1 polymer ?
#
loop_
_entity_poly.entity_id
_entity_poly.type
_entity_poly.pdbx_seq_one_letter_code
_entity_poly.pdbx_strand_id
1 'polypeptide(L)'
;MKKKNLICLTTLSLILIMLFVSIPITTVCASNYDQKHLIAKNAKENIYLYYDKESDGMYKGFYLKSGSKVKHFDWESSTSSSAVISVSALKGNYIAVICTTGTGSGVHTENLYILNKKTLKELKIENPLDVLKDNVISKIDAPVVKIKIDNNTWTSTCPDTELSHFFNTVGYESIIQYDLQDTYFTVTLPAQVAPAFFIGEFKLTYKWKSKSSTFIPTAINFNFEDAAVKY
;
A
#
# COMPACT_ATOMS: atom_id res chain seq x y z
N MET A 1 38.02 -38.24 82.41
CA MET A 1 38.66 -37.12 81.69
C MET A 1 37.64 -36.01 81.47
N LYS A 2 38.02 -34.76 81.74
CA LYS A 2 37.16 -33.58 81.97
C LYS A 2 36.91 -32.76 80.68
N LYS A 3 35.65 -32.38 80.48
CA LYS A 3 35.05 -31.04 80.24
C LYS A 3 35.86 -29.89 79.57
N LYS A 4 35.16 -29.24 78.62
CA LYS A 4 34.96 -27.79 78.32
C LYS A 4 35.60 -27.17 77.05
N ASN A 5 34.69 -26.78 76.14
CA ASN A 5 34.49 -25.52 75.40
C ASN A 5 35.70 -24.63 75.02
N LEU A 6 35.76 -24.22 73.75
CA LEU A 6 35.89 -22.80 73.39
C LEU A 6 35.32 -22.49 71.99
N ILE A 7 34.52 -21.43 71.93
CA ILE A 7 33.88 -20.83 70.76
C ILE A 7 34.91 -19.96 70.01
N CYS A 8 34.87 -19.91 68.68
CA CYS A 8 35.33 -18.73 67.94
C CYS A 8 34.39 -18.43 66.77
N LEU A 9 33.65 -17.32 66.94
CA LEU A 9 32.98 -16.54 65.90
C LEU A 9 33.97 -16.24 64.75
N THR A 10 33.53 -16.34 63.50
CA THR A 10 33.32 -15.17 62.62
C THR A 10 32.69 -15.59 61.29
N THR A 11 31.62 -14.89 60.99
CA THR A 11 30.80 -14.79 59.77
C THR A 11 31.59 -14.59 58.47
N LEU A 12 31.11 -15.13 57.35
CA LEU A 12 30.69 -14.28 56.20
C LEU A 12 29.84 -15.10 55.22
N SER A 13 28.55 -14.75 55.17
CA SER A 13 27.58 -15.22 54.19
C SER A 13 27.84 -14.50 52.86
N LEU A 14 28.11 -15.22 51.77
CA LEU A 14 28.13 -14.65 50.43
C LEU A 14 26.82 -15.00 49.74
N ILE A 15 25.89 -14.05 49.81
CA ILE A 15 24.57 -14.08 49.18
C ILE A 15 24.76 -13.95 47.67
N LEU A 16 24.36 -15.00 46.93
CA LEU A 16 24.26 -14.97 45.47
C LEU A 16 23.00 -14.17 45.08
N ILE A 17 23.17 -12.88 44.83
CA ILE A 17 22.09 -12.02 44.32
C ILE A 17 21.85 -12.39 42.85
N MET A 18 20.82 -13.19 42.59
CA MET A 18 20.24 -13.30 41.26
C MET A 18 19.67 -11.94 40.87
N LEU A 19 20.39 -11.22 40.01
CA LEU A 19 19.86 -10.08 39.26
C LEU A 19 18.85 -10.60 38.24
N PHE A 20 17.61 -10.78 38.67
CA PHE A 20 16.47 -10.74 37.76
C PHE A 20 16.37 -9.29 37.25
N VAL A 21 17.00 -9.02 36.12
CA VAL A 21 16.71 -7.81 35.35
C VAL A 21 15.30 -8.01 34.82
N SER A 22 14.30 -7.56 35.58
CA SER A 22 12.93 -7.46 35.11
C SER A 22 12.92 -6.37 34.04
N ILE A 23 13.14 -6.78 32.79
CA ILE A 23 12.83 -5.97 31.62
C ILE A 23 11.34 -5.63 31.78
N PRO A 24 10.95 -4.34 31.88
CA PRO A 24 9.54 -4.01 31.81
C PRO A 24 9.08 -4.44 30.43
N ILE A 25 8.31 -5.54 30.38
CA ILE A 25 7.46 -5.81 29.24
C ILE A 25 6.50 -4.63 29.24
N THR A 26 6.75 -3.66 28.37
CA THR A 26 5.77 -2.64 28.04
C THR A 26 4.65 -3.38 27.32
N THR A 27 3.75 -3.98 28.09
CA THR A 27 2.42 -4.27 27.63
C THR A 27 1.83 -2.90 27.32
N VAL A 28 1.93 -2.49 26.07
CA VAL A 28 1.00 -1.49 25.53
C VAL A 28 -0.36 -2.14 25.72
N CYS A 29 -1.00 -1.83 26.84
CA CYS A 29 -2.37 -2.20 27.10
C CYS A 29 -3.14 -1.78 25.86
N ALA A 30 -3.79 -2.75 25.21
CA ALA A 30 -4.65 -2.51 24.07
C ALA A 30 -5.58 -1.36 24.44
N SER A 31 -5.25 -0.17 23.95
CA SER A 31 -6.01 1.03 24.22
C SER A 31 -7.43 0.79 23.75
N ASN A 32 -8.37 1.39 24.47
CA ASN A 32 -9.77 1.44 24.11
C ASN A 32 -9.88 2.18 22.77
N TYR A 33 -9.77 1.46 21.65
CA TYR A 33 -9.90 2.05 20.31
C TYR A 33 -11.37 2.40 20.13
N ASP A 34 -11.66 3.69 20.14
CA ASP A 34 -13.01 4.22 19.98
C ASP A 34 -13.57 3.71 18.65
N GLN A 35 -14.72 3.03 18.70
CA GLN A 35 -15.42 2.56 17.50
C GLN A 35 -15.74 3.71 16.53
N LYS A 36 -15.76 4.97 17.00
CA LYS A 36 -16.08 6.15 16.20
C LYS A 36 -15.17 6.38 14.99
N HIS A 37 -13.92 5.90 15.00
CA HIS A 37 -12.99 6.11 13.88
C HIS A 37 -12.83 4.89 12.97
N LEU A 38 -13.69 3.87 13.11
CA LEU A 38 -13.66 2.70 12.23
C LEU A 38 -14.07 3.11 10.81
N ILE A 39 -13.17 2.93 9.84
CA ILE A 39 -13.39 3.36 8.46
C ILE A 39 -13.49 2.20 7.47
N ALA A 40 -12.81 1.08 7.74
CA ALA A 40 -12.95 -0.14 6.95
C ALA A 40 -12.78 -1.39 7.83
N LYS A 41 -13.43 -2.49 7.43
CA LYS A 41 -13.30 -3.77 8.14
C LYS A 41 -13.43 -4.97 7.21
N ASN A 42 -12.69 -6.02 7.55
CA ASN A 42 -12.96 -7.39 7.11
C ASN A 42 -13.25 -8.24 8.35
N ALA A 43 -14.53 -8.32 8.71
CA ALA A 43 -14.96 -8.97 9.94
C ALA A 43 -14.68 -10.48 9.94
N LYS A 44 -14.79 -11.15 8.78
CA LYS A 44 -14.51 -12.59 8.63
C LYS A 44 -13.07 -12.92 9.05
N GLU A 45 -12.15 -12.03 8.74
CA GLU A 45 -10.72 -12.22 8.98
C GLU A 45 -10.22 -11.51 10.25
N ASN A 46 -11.12 -10.87 11.02
CA ASN A 46 -10.84 -10.09 12.22
C ASN A 46 -9.84 -8.94 11.95
N ILE A 47 -10.06 -8.21 10.85
CA ILE A 47 -9.23 -7.07 10.42
C ILE A 47 -10.07 -5.79 10.46
N TYR A 48 -9.54 -4.75 11.08
CA TYR A 48 -10.21 -3.45 11.23
C TYR A 48 -9.21 -2.34 11.01
N LEU A 49 -9.65 -1.30 10.30
CA LEU A 49 -8.87 -0.12 9.99
C LEU A 49 -9.56 1.09 10.60
N TYR A 50 -8.80 1.86 11.37
CA TYR A 50 -9.26 3.08 12.02
C TYR A 50 -8.36 4.23 11.59
N TYR A 51 -8.92 5.42 11.41
CA TYR A 51 -8.10 6.63 11.26
C TYR A 51 -7.77 7.23 12.64
N ASP A 52 -6.64 7.93 12.73
CA ASP A 52 -6.21 8.63 13.95
C ASP A 52 -6.90 9.99 14.04
N LYS A 53 -6.78 10.79 12.98
CA LYS A 53 -7.35 12.14 12.91
C LYS A 53 -7.90 12.47 11.52
N GLU A 54 -8.84 13.40 11.48
CA GLU A 54 -9.33 14.04 10.26
C GLU A 54 -8.89 15.51 10.26
N SER A 55 -8.30 15.96 9.15
CA SER A 55 -7.92 17.38 8.96
C SER A 55 -7.72 17.67 7.47
N ASP A 56 -8.10 18.86 7.02
CA ASP A 56 -7.86 19.35 5.65
C ASP A 56 -8.43 18.44 4.56
N GLY A 57 -9.60 17.84 4.79
CA GLY A 57 -10.23 16.91 3.83
C GLY A 57 -9.51 15.55 3.73
N MET A 58 -8.66 15.21 4.70
CA MET A 58 -7.91 13.95 4.76
C MET A 58 -8.07 13.26 6.12
N TYR A 59 -8.29 11.95 6.09
CA TYR A 59 -7.96 11.06 7.19
C TYR A 59 -6.44 10.86 7.21
N LYS A 60 -5.82 11.09 8.36
CA LYS A 60 -4.35 11.00 8.54
C LYS A 60 -4.05 10.08 9.72
N GLY A 61 -3.02 9.26 9.56
CA GLY A 61 -2.64 8.26 10.55
C GLY A 61 -3.68 7.13 10.60
N PHE A 62 -3.22 5.89 10.61
CA PHE A 62 -4.11 4.73 10.60
C PHE A 62 -3.66 3.67 11.58
N TYR A 63 -4.61 3.16 12.36
CA TYR A 63 -4.42 1.98 13.18
C TYR A 63 -5.01 0.77 12.46
N LEU A 64 -4.15 -0.17 12.09
CA LEU A 64 -4.58 -1.46 11.55
C LEU A 64 -4.57 -2.51 12.66
N LYS A 65 -5.75 -3.06 12.94
CA LYS A 65 -5.94 -4.20 13.85
C LYS A 65 -6.09 -5.48 13.04
N SER A 66 -5.33 -6.52 13.42
CA SER A 66 -5.43 -7.88 12.90
C SER A 66 -5.35 -8.87 14.05
N GLY A 67 -6.48 -9.47 14.40
CA GLY A 67 -6.58 -10.28 15.62
C GLY A 67 -6.35 -9.44 16.88
N SER A 68 -5.39 -9.83 17.71
CA SER A 68 -4.98 -9.10 18.91
C SER A 68 -3.91 -8.03 18.65
N LYS A 69 -3.34 -7.97 17.45
CA LYS A 69 -2.28 -7.02 17.11
C LYS A 69 -2.87 -5.74 16.56
N VAL A 70 -2.30 -4.61 16.96
CA VAL A 70 -2.58 -3.30 16.41
C VAL A 70 -1.26 -2.60 16.10
N LYS A 71 -1.21 -1.87 14.99
CA LYS A 71 -0.05 -1.05 14.63
C LYS A 71 -0.51 0.23 13.95
N HIS A 72 0.20 1.32 14.26
CA HIS A 72 0.01 2.63 13.64
C HIS A 72 0.84 2.77 12.35
N PHE A 73 0.29 3.50 11.38
CA PHE A 73 0.91 3.84 10.10
C PHE A 73 0.61 5.29 9.74
N ASP A 74 1.57 5.99 9.16
CA ASP A 74 1.41 7.39 8.72
C ASP A 74 0.74 7.48 7.33
N TRP A 75 -0.21 6.59 7.06
CA TRP A 75 -0.99 6.61 5.82
C TRP A 75 -1.98 7.78 5.83
N GLU A 76 -2.42 8.16 4.64
CA GLU A 76 -3.44 9.18 4.46
C GLU A 76 -4.48 8.71 3.43
N SER A 77 -5.70 9.22 3.57
CA SER A 77 -6.76 9.04 2.57
C SER A 77 -7.69 10.24 2.55
N SER A 78 -8.20 10.60 1.38
CA SER A 78 -9.22 11.63 1.23
C SER A 78 -10.50 11.28 2.01
N THR A 79 -11.15 12.31 2.56
CA THR A 79 -12.50 12.20 3.15
C THR A 79 -13.62 12.40 2.13
N SER A 80 -13.27 12.63 0.86
CA SER A 80 -14.25 12.75 -0.23
C SER A 80 -15.20 11.54 -0.26
N SER A 81 -16.47 11.78 -0.58
CA SER A 81 -17.45 10.69 -0.75
C SER A 81 -17.12 9.76 -1.93
N SER A 82 -16.27 10.21 -2.87
CA SER A 82 -15.76 9.39 -3.97
C SER A 82 -14.50 8.60 -3.63
N ALA A 83 -13.94 8.78 -2.43
CA ALA A 83 -12.71 8.11 -2.00
C ALA A 83 -12.98 6.64 -1.68
N VAL A 84 -12.02 5.79 -2.06
CA VAL A 84 -11.99 4.37 -1.71
C VAL A 84 -11.06 4.20 -0.51
N ILE A 85 -11.62 3.65 0.57
CA ILE A 85 -10.86 3.15 1.72
C ILE A 85 -11.30 1.72 1.96
N SER A 86 -10.39 0.76 1.76
CA SER A 86 -10.74 -0.65 1.90
C SER A 86 -9.65 -1.44 2.61
N VAL A 87 -10.08 -2.55 3.23
CA VAL A 87 -9.17 -3.52 3.84
C VAL A 87 -9.63 -4.94 3.51
N SER A 88 -8.72 -5.71 2.91
CA SER A 88 -9.01 -7.05 2.39
C SER A 88 -7.89 -8.03 2.77
N ALA A 89 -8.25 -9.30 2.94
CA ALA A 89 -7.24 -10.35 3.00
C ALA A 89 -6.72 -10.62 1.58
N LEU A 90 -5.42 -10.82 1.45
CA LEU A 90 -4.76 -11.12 0.20
C LEU A 90 -3.86 -12.36 0.39
N LYS A 91 -4.03 -13.35 -0.48
CA LYS A 91 -3.27 -14.61 -0.47
C LYS A 91 -3.25 -15.28 0.92
N GLY A 92 -4.34 -15.14 1.69
CA GLY A 92 -4.58 -15.71 3.02
C GLY A 92 -3.67 -15.21 4.17
N ASN A 93 -2.44 -14.79 3.88
CA ASN A 93 -1.43 -14.40 4.86
C ASN A 93 -1.09 -12.91 4.83
N TYR A 94 -1.68 -12.15 3.91
CA TYR A 94 -1.45 -10.72 3.76
C TYR A 94 -2.75 -9.94 3.92
N ILE A 95 -2.60 -8.67 4.25
CA ILE A 95 -3.66 -7.67 4.31
C ILE A 95 -3.33 -6.64 3.25
N ALA A 96 -4.29 -6.32 2.40
CA ALA A 96 -4.22 -5.21 1.47
C ALA A 96 -5.08 -4.07 2.01
N VAL A 97 -4.52 -2.86 2.02
CA VAL A 97 -5.22 -1.63 2.37
C VAL A 97 -5.11 -0.69 1.17
N ILE A 98 -6.25 -0.23 0.65
CA ILE A 98 -6.31 0.80 -0.39
C ILE A 98 -6.79 2.09 0.25
N CYS A 99 -6.09 3.19 -0.03
CA CYS A 99 -6.46 4.54 0.36
C CYS A 99 -6.42 5.45 -0.87
N THR A 100 -7.51 6.14 -1.18
CA THR A 100 -7.50 7.21 -2.19
C THR A 100 -6.77 8.44 -1.64
N THR A 101 -5.71 8.86 -2.31
CA THR A 101 -4.86 9.99 -1.90
C THR A 101 -5.13 11.27 -2.69
N GLY A 102 -5.81 11.18 -3.83
CA GLY A 102 -6.21 12.34 -4.62
C GLY A 102 -7.50 12.12 -5.39
N THR A 103 -8.35 13.15 -5.44
CA THR A 103 -9.63 13.16 -6.14
C THR A 103 -9.84 14.49 -6.84
N GLY A 104 -10.44 14.49 -8.03
CA GLY A 104 -10.83 15.70 -8.76
C GLY A 104 -11.30 15.38 -10.18
N SER A 105 -11.64 16.41 -10.95
CA SER A 105 -11.95 16.25 -12.37
C SER A 105 -10.73 15.76 -13.13
N GLY A 106 -10.75 14.50 -13.55
CA GLY A 106 -9.63 13.84 -14.23
C GLY A 106 -8.49 13.39 -13.30
N VAL A 107 -8.71 13.36 -11.97
CA VAL A 107 -7.73 12.88 -10.99
C VAL A 107 -8.37 11.87 -10.05
N HIS A 108 -7.80 10.67 -9.94
CA HIS A 108 -8.16 9.66 -8.95
C HIS A 108 -6.95 8.80 -8.65
N THR A 109 -6.24 9.09 -7.57
CA THR A 109 -5.02 8.36 -7.20
C THR A 109 -5.23 7.56 -5.94
N GLU A 110 -4.78 6.32 -5.96
CA GLU A 110 -4.82 5.40 -4.84
C GLU A 110 -3.41 4.94 -4.45
N ASN A 111 -3.23 4.70 -3.16
CA ASN A 111 -2.08 3.96 -2.64
C ASN A 111 -2.54 2.57 -2.18
N LEU A 112 -1.73 1.56 -2.47
CA LEU A 112 -1.90 0.20 -1.99
C LEU A 112 -0.79 -0.15 -0.98
N TYR A 113 -1.20 -0.52 0.23
CA TYR A 113 -0.30 -1.04 1.26
C TYR A 113 -0.57 -2.53 1.46
N ILE A 114 0.48 -3.36 1.39
CA ILE A 114 0.38 -4.80 1.62
C ILE A 114 1.19 -5.18 2.85
N LEU A 115 0.54 -5.83 3.81
CA LEU A 115 1.15 -6.17 5.09
C LEU A 115 1.07 -7.66 5.36
N ASN A 116 2.11 -8.20 5.99
CA ASN A 116 2.02 -9.55 6.54
C ASN A 116 1.02 -9.58 7.70
N LYS A 117 -0.01 -10.41 7.61
CA LYS A 117 -1.14 -10.46 8.57
C LYS A 117 -0.72 -10.72 10.01
N LYS A 118 0.36 -11.50 10.22
CA LYS A 118 0.85 -11.90 11.55
C LYS A 118 1.77 -10.88 12.19
N THR A 119 2.51 -10.11 11.39
CA THR A 119 3.55 -9.20 11.90
C THR A 119 3.20 -7.73 11.71
N LEU A 120 2.22 -7.41 10.85
CA LEU A 120 1.91 -6.05 10.41
C LEU A 120 3.16 -5.34 9.85
N LYS A 121 4.10 -6.10 9.32
CA LYS A 121 5.23 -5.57 8.55
C LYS A 121 4.76 -5.37 7.11
N GLU A 122 4.95 -4.16 6.61
CA GLU A 122 4.65 -3.80 5.25
C GLU A 122 5.65 -4.45 4.28
N LEU A 123 5.15 -4.90 3.14
CA LEU A 123 5.94 -5.41 2.04
C LEU A 123 6.27 -4.25 1.11
N LYS A 124 7.55 -4.18 0.71
CA LYS A 124 7.93 -3.32 -0.39
C LYS A 124 7.50 -3.97 -1.71
N ILE A 125 6.63 -3.27 -2.43
CA ILE A 125 6.23 -3.60 -3.80
C ILE A 125 6.83 -2.55 -4.75
N GLU A 126 7.06 -2.95 -5.98
CA GLU A 126 7.56 -2.05 -7.02
C GLU A 126 6.45 -1.07 -7.42
N ASN A 127 6.77 0.23 -7.48
CA ASN A 127 5.80 1.27 -7.81
C ASN A 127 5.34 1.11 -9.27
N PRO A 128 4.04 1.11 -9.57
CA PRO A 128 3.56 0.94 -10.94
C PRO A 128 4.02 2.02 -11.91
N LEU A 129 4.25 3.24 -11.43
CA LEU A 129 4.78 4.34 -12.25
C LEU A 129 6.23 4.06 -12.66
N ASP A 130 7.04 3.50 -11.76
CA ASP A 130 8.42 3.09 -12.07
C ASP A 130 8.41 1.92 -13.06
N VAL A 131 7.52 0.94 -12.86
CA VAL A 131 7.35 -0.19 -13.80
C VAL A 131 7.00 0.32 -15.20
N LEU A 132 6.07 1.26 -15.33
CA LEU A 132 5.74 1.83 -16.64
C LEU A 132 6.90 2.64 -17.22
N LYS A 133 7.56 3.47 -16.41
CA LYS A 133 8.69 4.29 -16.84
C LYS A 133 9.83 3.45 -17.42
N ASP A 134 10.10 2.29 -16.83
CA ASP A 134 11.21 1.43 -17.24
C ASP A 134 10.87 0.54 -18.45
N ASN A 135 9.58 0.29 -18.72
CA ASN A 135 9.15 -0.69 -19.72
C ASN A 135 8.33 -0.11 -20.88
N VAL A 136 7.88 1.15 -20.78
CA VAL A 136 7.05 1.80 -21.78
C VAL A 136 7.79 2.95 -22.45
N ILE A 137 7.82 2.91 -23.79
CA ILE A 137 8.31 4.01 -24.62
C ILE A 137 7.10 4.58 -25.36
N SER A 138 6.88 5.88 -25.25
CA SER A 138 5.81 6.57 -25.98
C SER A 138 6.34 7.69 -26.86
N LYS A 139 5.64 7.95 -27.96
CA LYS A 139 5.89 9.09 -28.84
C LYS A 139 4.56 9.67 -29.31
N ILE A 140 4.42 10.98 -29.19
CA ILE A 140 3.26 11.72 -29.68
C ILE A 140 3.71 12.56 -30.88
N ASP A 141 3.22 12.20 -32.06
CA ASP A 141 3.41 12.91 -33.34
C ASP A 141 2.00 13.20 -33.89
N ALA A 142 1.28 14.18 -33.30
CA ALA A 142 -0.14 14.41 -33.60
C ALA A 142 -0.44 14.42 -35.12
N PRO A 143 -1.54 13.76 -35.54
CA PRO A 143 -2.55 13.10 -34.71
C PRO A 143 -2.12 11.72 -34.17
N VAL A 144 -0.94 11.21 -34.49
CA VAL A 144 -0.54 9.84 -34.20
C VAL A 144 0.13 9.71 -32.84
N VAL A 145 -0.32 8.76 -32.04
CA VAL A 145 0.35 8.35 -30.80
C VAL A 145 0.82 6.92 -30.93
N LYS A 146 2.09 6.69 -30.56
CA LYS A 146 2.70 5.37 -30.55
C LYS A 146 3.11 5.00 -29.14
N ILE A 147 2.74 3.80 -28.72
CA ILE A 147 3.15 3.20 -27.46
C ILE A 147 3.89 1.91 -27.79
N LYS A 148 5.03 1.69 -27.16
CA LYS A 148 5.81 0.47 -27.27
C LYS A 148 6.03 -0.10 -25.88
N ILE A 149 5.75 -1.39 -25.74
CA ILE A 149 5.97 -2.19 -24.53
C ILE A 149 6.61 -3.49 -25.00
N ASP A 150 7.79 -3.81 -24.48
CA ASP A 150 8.62 -4.91 -24.98
C ASP A 150 8.80 -4.85 -26.51
N ASN A 151 8.34 -5.90 -27.22
CA ASN A 151 8.42 -6.02 -28.68
C ASN A 151 7.12 -5.59 -29.39
N ASN A 152 6.09 -5.22 -28.63
CA ASN A 152 4.78 -4.85 -29.18
C ASN A 152 4.72 -3.34 -29.36
N THR A 153 4.16 -2.90 -30.49
CA THR A 153 3.93 -1.49 -30.78
C THR A 153 2.47 -1.28 -31.12
N TRP A 154 1.88 -0.30 -30.46
CA TRP A 154 0.50 0.11 -30.56
C TRP A 154 0.48 1.51 -31.17
N THR A 155 -0.41 1.75 -32.12
CA THR A 155 -0.57 3.05 -32.79
C THR A 155 -2.04 3.46 -32.71
N SER A 156 -2.31 4.69 -32.30
CA SER A 156 -3.64 5.30 -32.35
C SER A 156 -3.57 6.69 -32.94
N THR A 157 -4.73 7.18 -33.37
CA THR A 157 -4.92 8.52 -33.91
C THR A 157 -5.87 9.29 -33.02
N CYS A 158 -5.45 10.48 -32.62
CA CYS A 158 -6.27 11.44 -31.92
C CYS A 158 -7.00 12.33 -32.93
N PRO A 159 -8.23 12.77 -32.65
CA PRO A 159 -8.94 13.69 -33.54
C PRO A 159 -8.29 15.08 -33.60
N ASP A 160 -7.58 15.47 -32.55
CA ASP A 160 -6.82 16.72 -32.51
C ASP A 160 -5.47 16.57 -33.25
N THR A 161 -5.11 17.60 -34.01
CA THR A 161 -3.89 17.68 -34.83
C THR A 161 -2.93 18.76 -34.34
N GLU A 162 -3.35 19.62 -33.41
CA GLU A 162 -2.51 20.68 -32.86
C GLU A 162 -1.60 20.14 -31.75
N LEU A 163 -0.33 19.87 -32.09
CA LEU A 163 0.67 19.35 -31.15
C LEU A 163 0.78 20.13 -29.84
N SER A 164 0.51 21.44 -29.83
CA SER A 164 0.55 22.28 -28.63
C SER A 164 -0.49 21.90 -27.56
N HIS A 165 -1.52 21.15 -27.91
CA HIS A 165 -2.51 20.65 -26.95
C HIS A 165 -2.08 19.37 -26.26
N PHE A 166 -1.06 18.69 -26.80
CA PHE A 166 -0.58 17.42 -26.29
C PHE A 166 0.57 17.59 -25.31
N PHE A 167 0.72 16.59 -24.44
CA PHE A 167 1.93 16.41 -23.64
C PHE A 167 3.09 15.93 -24.51
N ASN A 168 4.32 16.10 -24.01
CA ASN A 168 5.52 15.63 -24.71
C ASN A 168 5.59 14.09 -24.80
N THR A 169 5.03 13.41 -23.79
CA THR A 169 4.95 11.96 -23.68
C THR A 169 3.60 11.58 -23.08
N VAL A 170 3.20 10.31 -23.25
CA VAL A 170 2.00 9.78 -22.58
C VAL A 170 2.20 9.88 -21.06
N GLY A 171 1.27 10.54 -20.38
CA GLY A 171 1.18 10.58 -18.92
C GLY A 171 0.32 9.44 -18.38
N TYR A 172 0.56 9.03 -17.15
CA TYR A 172 -0.14 7.91 -16.49
C TYR A 172 -0.23 8.07 -14.97
N GLU A 173 -0.14 9.31 -14.49
CA GLU A 173 -0.08 9.64 -13.05
C GLU A 173 -1.41 10.18 -12.50
N SER A 174 -2.30 10.65 -13.39
CA SER A 174 -3.54 11.33 -13.00
C SER A 174 -4.56 10.37 -12.40
N ILE A 175 -4.59 9.12 -12.88
CA ILE A 175 -5.48 8.09 -12.36
C ILE A 175 -4.65 6.82 -12.07
N ILE A 176 -4.73 6.33 -10.83
CA ILE A 176 -4.10 5.10 -10.36
C ILE A 176 -5.16 4.35 -9.56
N GLN A 177 -5.60 3.21 -10.07
CA GLN A 177 -6.68 2.43 -9.47
C GLN A 177 -6.25 0.99 -9.24
N TYR A 178 -6.34 0.51 -8.01
CA TYR A 178 -6.01 -0.87 -7.65
C TYR A 178 -7.26 -1.73 -7.59
N ASP A 179 -7.18 -2.92 -8.19
CA ASP A 179 -8.20 -3.96 -8.10
C ASP A 179 -7.61 -5.20 -7.42
N LEU A 180 -8.21 -5.60 -6.30
CA LEU A 180 -7.73 -6.71 -5.48
C LEU A 180 -8.44 -7.99 -5.85
N GLN A 181 -7.65 -9.03 -6.07
CA GLN A 181 -8.12 -10.40 -6.29
C GLN A 181 -7.59 -11.29 -5.16
N ASP A 182 -8.07 -12.54 -5.06
CA ASP A 182 -7.74 -13.41 -3.92
C ASP A 182 -6.23 -13.62 -3.72
N THR A 183 -5.46 -13.67 -4.81
CA THR A 183 -4.03 -14.06 -4.77
C THR A 183 -3.10 -13.11 -5.52
N TYR A 184 -3.65 -12.10 -6.19
CA TYR A 184 -2.94 -11.13 -7.02
C TYR A 184 -3.71 -9.81 -6.99
N PHE A 185 -3.15 -8.77 -7.58
CA PHE A 185 -3.87 -7.53 -7.82
C PHE A 185 -3.48 -6.96 -9.16
N THR A 186 -4.33 -6.09 -9.69
CA THR A 186 -4.01 -5.29 -10.86
C THR A 186 -4.04 -3.81 -10.51
N VAL A 187 -3.32 -3.02 -11.29
CA VAL A 187 -3.42 -1.57 -11.24
C VAL A 187 -3.64 -1.03 -12.64
N THR A 188 -4.64 -0.17 -12.75
CA THR A 188 -5.03 0.51 -13.99
C THR A 188 -4.51 1.95 -13.94
N LEU A 189 -3.80 2.33 -15.01
CA LEU A 189 -3.25 3.68 -15.20
C LEU A 189 -3.62 4.16 -16.62
N PRO A 190 -4.62 5.05 -16.76
CA PRO A 190 -5.00 5.63 -18.04
C PRO A 190 -3.84 6.35 -18.75
N ALA A 191 -3.73 6.13 -20.06
CA ALA A 191 -2.74 6.75 -20.93
C ALA A 191 -3.23 8.11 -21.41
N GLN A 192 -2.82 9.16 -20.69
CA GLN A 192 -3.21 10.54 -20.94
C GLN A 192 -2.28 11.20 -21.95
N VAL A 193 -2.82 11.85 -22.98
CA VAL A 193 -2.02 12.53 -24.01
C VAL A 193 -2.26 14.03 -24.06
N ALA A 194 -3.36 14.51 -23.48
CA ALA A 194 -3.68 15.91 -23.30
C ALA A 194 -4.57 16.10 -22.05
N PRO A 195 -4.80 17.33 -21.55
CA PRO A 195 -5.74 17.55 -20.46
C PRO A 195 -7.11 16.91 -20.74
N ALA A 196 -7.56 16.05 -19.82
CA ALA A 196 -8.81 15.29 -19.92
C ALA A 196 -8.98 14.42 -21.19
N PHE A 197 -7.88 14.05 -21.86
CA PHE A 197 -7.92 13.21 -23.05
C PHE A 197 -6.99 12.00 -22.91
N PHE A 198 -7.60 10.81 -22.98
CA PHE A 198 -6.97 9.52 -22.78
C PHE A 198 -7.16 8.65 -24.03
N ILE A 199 -6.16 7.84 -24.36
CA ILE A 199 -6.17 6.98 -25.56
C ILE A 199 -6.33 5.49 -25.22
N GLY A 200 -6.60 5.18 -23.96
CA GLY A 200 -6.59 3.82 -23.43
C GLY A 200 -6.00 3.77 -22.03
N GLU A 201 -5.63 2.57 -21.59
CA GLU A 201 -5.14 2.32 -20.24
C GLU A 201 -4.04 1.26 -20.21
N PHE A 202 -3.06 1.49 -19.33
CA PHE A 202 -2.13 0.46 -18.92
C PHE A 202 -2.75 -0.36 -17.79
N LYS A 203 -2.67 -1.68 -17.90
CA LYS A 203 -3.07 -2.61 -16.83
C LYS A 203 -1.90 -3.50 -16.44
N LEU A 204 -1.36 -3.25 -15.25
CA LEU A 204 -0.27 -4.04 -14.68
C LEU A 204 -0.83 -5.13 -13.79
N THR A 205 -0.28 -6.34 -13.88
CA THR A 205 -0.66 -7.46 -13.01
C THR A 205 0.48 -7.83 -12.07
N TYR A 206 0.22 -7.76 -10.77
CA TYR A 206 1.16 -8.10 -9.73
C TYR A 206 0.85 -9.45 -9.11
N LYS A 207 1.81 -10.38 -9.16
CA LYS A 207 1.66 -11.73 -8.60
C LYS A 207 2.74 -12.02 -7.57
N TRP A 208 2.41 -12.90 -6.64
CA TRP A 208 3.34 -13.34 -5.61
C TRP A 208 4.52 -14.13 -6.19
N LYS A 209 5.74 -13.75 -5.81
CA LYS A 209 6.97 -14.49 -6.11
C LYS A 209 7.57 -15.05 -4.84
N SER A 210 7.45 -16.37 -4.67
CA SER A 210 7.90 -17.07 -3.44
C SER A 210 9.38 -16.88 -3.12
N LYS A 211 10.26 -16.80 -4.14
CA LYS A 211 11.71 -16.64 -3.94
C LYS A 211 12.07 -15.32 -3.23
N SER A 212 11.41 -14.22 -3.59
CA SER A 212 11.65 -12.90 -3.01
C SER A 212 10.64 -12.53 -1.92
N SER A 213 9.65 -13.39 -1.66
CA SER A 213 8.58 -13.16 -0.69
C SER A 213 7.91 -11.78 -0.85
N THR A 214 7.64 -11.39 -2.09
CA THR A 214 6.92 -10.15 -2.41
C THR A 214 6.06 -10.30 -3.66
N PHE A 215 5.20 -9.32 -3.92
CA PHE A 215 4.49 -9.19 -5.19
C PHE A 215 5.39 -8.47 -6.20
N ILE A 216 5.45 -9.00 -7.42
CA ILE A 216 6.20 -8.40 -8.53
C ILE A 216 5.27 -8.17 -9.72
N PRO A 217 5.54 -7.17 -10.57
CA PRO A 217 4.88 -7.07 -11.86
C PRO A 217 5.20 -8.31 -12.69
N THR A 218 4.18 -8.86 -13.35
CA THR A 218 4.29 -10.06 -14.19
C THR A 218 3.74 -9.88 -15.60
N ALA A 219 2.95 -8.83 -15.82
CA ALA A 219 2.44 -8.46 -17.12
C ALA A 219 2.13 -6.96 -17.12
N ILE A 220 2.37 -6.33 -18.27
CA ILE A 220 1.90 -5.00 -18.61
C ILE A 220 1.07 -5.18 -19.88
N ASN A 221 -0.22 -4.89 -19.79
CA ASN A 221 -1.11 -4.88 -20.95
C ASN A 221 -1.52 -3.44 -21.25
N PHE A 222 -1.78 -3.18 -22.52
CA PHE A 222 -2.33 -1.91 -22.95
C PHE A 222 -3.65 -2.14 -23.68
N ASN A 223 -4.73 -1.57 -23.15
CA ASN A 223 -6.05 -1.62 -23.75
C ASN A 223 -6.32 -0.28 -24.40
N PHE A 224 -6.52 -0.28 -25.72
CA PHE A 224 -6.97 0.91 -26.42
C PHE A 224 -8.44 1.18 -26.09
N GLU A 225 -8.74 2.45 -25.87
CA GLU A 225 -10.10 2.96 -25.98
C GLU A 225 -10.25 3.55 -27.38
N ASP A 226 -11.29 3.13 -28.11
CA ASP A 226 -11.71 3.87 -29.28
C ASP A 226 -12.01 5.31 -28.83
N ALA A 227 -11.53 6.30 -29.60
CA ALA A 227 -11.36 7.72 -29.24
C ALA A 227 -12.65 8.51 -28.88
N ALA A 228 -13.73 7.84 -28.46
CA ALA A 228 -15.04 8.38 -28.16
C ALA A 228 -15.40 8.42 -26.65
N VAL A 229 -14.58 7.89 -25.75
CA VAL A 229 -14.89 7.95 -24.30
C VAL A 229 -14.33 9.23 -23.70
N LYS A 230 -15.22 10.20 -23.48
CA LYS A 230 -14.95 11.38 -22.64
C LYS A 230 -15.27 10.98 -21.19
N TYR A 231 -14.26 11.04 -20.32
CA TYR A 231 -14.44 10.94 -18.86
C TYR A 231 -14.93 12.25 -18.26
#